data_AF-A0A0F9EKJ4-F1
#
_entry.id   AF-A0A0F9EKJ4-F1
#
_cell.length_a   1.000
_cell.length_b   1.000
_cell.length_c   1.000
_cell.angle_alpha   90.00
_cell.angle_beta   90.00
_cell.angle_gamma   90.00
#
_symmetry.space_group_name_H-M   'P 1'
#
loop_
_entity.id
_entity.type
_entity.pdbx_description
1 polymer ?
#
loop_
_entity_poly.entity_id
_entity_poly.type
_entity_poly.pdbx_seq_one_letter_code
_entity_poly.pdbx_strand_id
1 'polypeptide(L)' 'MVSQLLDREDLARIDAVLQRGKDLAPEFERMKLAGIDVSEKEAEFQKQVAKMLRIREAFFPND' A
#
# COMPACT_ATOMS: atom_id res chain seq x y z
N MET A 1 -5.32 4.15 -29.88
CA MET A 1 -4.57 3.02 -29.29
C MET A 1 -4.10 3.47 -27.91
N VAL A 2 -4.74 3.01 -26.84
CA VAL A 2 -4.25 3.27 -25.47
C VAL A 2 -3.13 2.26 -25.24
N SER A 3 -1.90 2.62 -25.61
CA SER A 3 -0.72 1.84 -25.20
C SER A 3 -0.71 1.77 -23.67
N GLN A 4 -0.47 0.55 -23.18
CA GLN A 4 -0.34 0.16 -21.78
C GLN A 4 0.32 1.27 -20.95
N LEU A 5 -0.44 1.93 -20.07
CA LEU A 5 0.02 3.05 -19.25
C LEU A 5 0.92 2.60 -18.09
N LEU A 6 0.96 1.30 -17.81
CA LEU A 6 1.74 0.70 -16.73
C LEU A 6 2.37 -0.60 -17.23
N ASP A 7 3.59 -0.88 -16.77
CA ASP A 7 4.36 -2.06 -17.15
C ASP A 7 4.82 -2.90 -15.95
N ARG A 8 5.67 -3.90 -16.18
CA ARG A 8 6.19 -4.78 -15.10
C ARG A 8 7.05 -4.05 -14.07
N GLU A 9 7.70 -2.96 -14.44
CA GLU A 9 8.44 -2.12 -13.50
C GLU A 9 7.47 -1.40 -12.55
N ASP A 10 6.34 -0.93 -13.07
CA ASP A 10 5.28 -0.36 -12.24
C ASP A 10 4.67 -1.39 -11.29
N LEU A 11 4.42 -2.61 -11.75
CA LEU A 11 3.97 -3.71 -10.88
C LEU A 11 4.97 -3.94 -9.73
N ALA A 12 6.27 -4.05 -10.04
CA ALA A 12 7.30 -4.22 -9.04
C ALA A 12 7.36 -3.05 -8.03
N ARG A 13 7.13 -1.81 -8.49
CA ARG A 13 7.04 -0.64 -7.61
C ARG A 13 5.81 -0.69 -6.71
N ILE A 14 4.65 -1.09 -7.24
CA ILE A 14 3.41 -1.26 -6.47
C ILE A 14 3.61 -2.33 -5.39
N ASP A 15 4.16 -3.49 -5.75
CA ASP A 15 4.44 -4.58 -4.82
C ASP A 15 5.43 -4.16 -3.73
N ALA A 16 6.48 -3.41 -4.10
CA ALA A 16 7.43 -2.87 -3.13
C ALA A 16 6.76 -1.90 -2.15
N VAL A 17 5.83 -1.06 -2.61
CA VAL A 17 5.05 -0.16 -1.74
C VAL A 17 4.14 -0.95 -0.81
N LEU A 18 3.44 -1.97 -1.33
CA LEU A 18 2.58 -2.83 -0.52
C LEU A 18 3.39 -3.62 0.52
N GLN A 19 4.58 -4.09 0.16
CA GLN A 19 5.48 -4.79 1.08
C GLN A 19 5.98 -3.86 2.20
N ARG A 20 6.45 -2.66 1.85
CA ARG A 20 6.79 -1.64 2.86
C ARG A 20 5.62 -1.30 3.76
N GLY A 21 4.41 -1.31 3.21
CA GLY A 21 3.20 -1.14 3.99
C GLY A 21 3.02 -2.24 5.05
N LYS A 22 3.21 -3.50 4.67
CA LYS A 22 3.20 -4.63 5.62
C LYS A 22 4.28 -4.48 6.70
N ASP A 23 5.46 -4.01 6.32
CA ASP A 23 6.58 -3.84 7.25
C ASP A 23 6.36 -2.68 8.24
N LEU A 24 5.59 -1.64 7.85
CA LEU A 24 5.24 -0.50 8.70
C LEU A 24 4.02 -0.73 9.58
N ALA A 25 3.13 -1.68 9.25
CA ALA A 25 1.95 -1.98 10.04
C ALA A 25 2.26 -2.27 11.54
N PRO A 26 3.32 -3.05 11.88
CA PRO A 26 3.73 -3.25 13.27
C PRO A 26 4.20 -1.99 14.00
N GLU A 27 4.68 -0.96 13.29
CA GLU A 27 5.12 0.29 13.92
C GLU A 27 3.93 1.08 14.48
N PHE A 28 2.77 1.02 13.84
CA PHE A 28 1.54 1.61 14.38
C PHE A 28 1.14 0.95 15.70
N GLU A 29 1.24 -0.38 15.80
CA GLU A 29 1.00 -1.10 17.06
C GLU A 29 1.99 -0.67 18.16
N ARG A 30 3.27 -0.53 17.82
CA ARG A 30 4.29 -0.04 18.78
C ARG A 30 3.99 1.37 19.27
N MET A 31 3.57 2.27 18.38
CA MET A 31 3.20 3.64 18.74
C MET A 31 1.96 3.68 19.65
N LYS A 32 0.94 2.85 19.35
CA LYS A 32 -0.24 2.68 20.23
C LYS A 32 0.15 2.21 21.62
N LEU A 33 1.07 1.23 21.73
CA LEU A 33 1.59 0.75 23.02
C LEU A 33 2.38 1.83 23.79
N ALA A 34 3.05 2.74 23.08
CA ALA A 34 3.73 3.88 23.69
C ALA A 34 2.77 5.01 24.11
N GLY A 35 1.46 4.85 23.94
CA GLY A 35 0.44 5.85 24.26
C GLY A 35 0.36 6.99 23.25
N ILE A 36 0.95 6.83 22.06
CA ILE A 36 0.85 7.82 20.97
C ILE A 36 -0.42 7.53 20.19
N ASP A 37 -1.31 8.52 20.08
CA ASP A 37 -2.47 8.40 19.21
C ASP A 37 -2.04 8.48 17.75
N VAL A 38 -2.20 7.37 17.05
CA VAL A 38 -1.90 7.22 15.63
C VAL A 38 -3.13 6.83 14.82
N SER A 39 -4.32 6.85 15.41
CA SER A 39 -5.55 6.31 14.81
C SER A 39 -5.88 6.96 13.45
N GLU A 40 -5.73 8.28 13.36
CA GLU A 40 -5.95 9.03 12.10
C GLU A 40 -4.91 8.65 11.04
N LYS A 41 -3.62 8.57 11.42
CA LYS A 41 -2.52 8.21 10.53
C LYS A 41 -2.61 6.76 10.06
N GLU A 42 -3.00 5.86 10.95
CA GLU A 42 -3.25 4.45 10.64
C GLU A 42 -4.40 4.32 9.65
N ALA A 43 -5.51 5.05 9.85
CA ALA A 43 -6.64 5.05 8.93
C ALA A 43 -6.26 5.58 7.53
N GLU A 44 -5.50 6.67 7.45
CA GLU A 44 -4.99 7.19 6.17
C GLU A 44 -4.07 6.19 5.49
N PHE A 45 -3.15 5.59 6.26
CA PHE A 45 -2.23 4.58 5.77
C PHE A 45 -2.97 3.37 5.18
N GLN A 46 -3.95 2.81 5.91
CA GLN A 46 -4.78 1.69 5.44
C GLN A 46 -5.54 2.06 4.16
N LYS A 47 -6.04 3.28 4.05
CA LYS A 47 -6.70 3.79 2.83
C LYS A 47 -5.74 3.83 1.64
N GLN A 48 -4.48 4.23 1.84
CA GLN A 48 -3.48 4.22 0.76
C GLN A 48 -3.12 2.80 0.34
N VAL A 49 -2.92 1.87 1.29
CA VAL A 49 -2.66 0.45 1.01
C VAL A 49 -3.82 -0.14 0.19
N ALA A 50 -5.06 0.10 0.60
CA ALA A 50 -6.24 -0.37 -0.13
C ALA A 50 -6.34 0.23 -1.55
N LYS A 51 -5.96 1.50 -1.73
CA LYS A 51 -5.89 2.13 -3.05
C LYS A 51 -4.85 1.46 -3.94
N MET A 52 -3.66 1.18 -3.41
CA MET A 52 -2.59 0.50 -4.15
C MET A 52 -2.98 -0.93 -4.54
N LEU A 53 -3.66 -1.66 -3.65
CA LEU A 53 -4.21 -2.98 -3.97
C LEU A 53 -5.20 -2.92 -5.13
N ARG A 54 -6.13 -1.95 -5.11
CA ARG A 54 -7.08 -1.76 -6.22
C ARG A 54 -6.40 -1.40 -7.53
N ILE A 55 -5.34 -0.60 -7.50
CA ILE A 55 -4.54 -0.29 -8.69
C ILE A 55 -3.88 -1.57 -9.21
N ARG A 56 -3.27 -2.38 -8.33
CA ARG A 56 -2.69 -3.67 -8.73
C ARG A 56 -3.74 -4.57 -9.38
N GLU A 57 -4.89 -4.78 -8.74
CA GLU A 57 -5.97 -5.62 -9.27
C GLU A 57 -6.56 -5.10 -10.58
N ALA A 58 -6.68 -3.78 -10.75
CA ALA A 58 -7.26 -3.18 -11.95
C ALA A 58 -6.33 -3.25 -13.17
N PHE A 59 -5.02 -3.07 -12.96
CA PHE A 59 -4.05 -2.98 -14.04
C PHE A 59 -3.23 -4.27 -14.25
N PHE A 60 -3.13 -5.12 -13.24
CA PHE A 60 -2.41 -6.39 -13.24
C PHE A 60 -3.27 -7.53 -12.66
N PRO A 61 -4.46 -7.81 -13.21
CA PRO A 61 -5.41 -8.79 -12.64
C PRO A 61 -4.94 -10.25 -12.71
N ASN A 62 -3.94 -10.56 -13.54
CA ASN A 62 -3.47 -11.92 -13.81
C ASN A 62 -2.04 -12.19 -13.27
N ASP A 63 -1.46 -11.24 -12.52
CA ASP A 63 -0.15 -11.33 -11.88
C ASP A 63 -0.30 -11.39 -10.35
#